data_AF-A0A7V0YG96-F1
#
_entry.id   AF-A0A7V0YG96-F1
#
_cell.length_a   1.000
_cell.length_b   1.000
_cell.length_c   1.000
_cell.angle_alpha   90.00
_cell.angle_beta   90.00
_cell.angle_gamma   90.00
#
_symmetry.space_group_name_H-M   'P 1'
#
loop_
_entity.id
_entity.type
_entity.pdbx_description
1 polymer ?
#
loop_
_entity_poly.entity_id
_entity_poly.type
_entity_poly.pdbx_seq_one_letter_code
_entity_poly.pdbx_strand_id
1 'polypeptide(L)'
;LKDHGYEVRKQVGCAGFRVDLAVVDSDAPGKYLIGIECDGAKYHSSPVARDRDRLRQQILENLGWCIHRVWSTDWYRNRKETEERLIGAIEKVKREPKKTLPRKHIKKAEANIDEKHELELVEISELLSGCLADSVPEYEVCKRLGISTVNGIHEKSTQKLAEAVSSVVEVEGPVHVDEVIRRIRTLWGLKRTGSRIQDALMDAISVAASYGYVIKKGDFLWSKTTKEIPVRRRTGDPPAKIELICDEEIAESVKLVIKSQHATKLEYLIIQSSRMLGIQATSDNTANRISKVVNSLIRKKQLTKMPNGMIGFA
;
A
#
# COMPACT_ATOMS: atom_id res chain seq x y z
N LEU A 1 8.35 11.80 -31.09
CA LEU A 1 7.55 10.72 -30.44
C LEU A 1 6.07 10.74 -30.82
N LYS A 2 5.24 11.72 -30.38
CA LYS A 2 3.81 11.77 -30.75
C LYS A 2 3.61 11.90 -32.27
N ASP A 3 4.38 12.77 -32.90
CA ASP A 3 4.37 12.95 -34.36
C ASP A 3 4.86 11.72 -35.13
N HIS A 4 5.52 10.79 -34.43
CA HIS A 4 5.97 9.49 -34.96
C HIS A 4 4.97 8.36 -34.62
N GLY A 5 3.76 8.69 -34.14
CA GLY A 5 2.69 7.73 -33.88
C GLY A 5 2.75 7.00 -32.54
N TYR A 6 3.67 7.35 -31.64
CA TYR A 6 3.77 6.71 -30.32
C TYR A 6 2.87 7.39 -29.28
N GLU A 7 2.09 6.60 -28.54
CA GLU A 7 1.41 7.08 -27.31
C GLU A 7 2.43 7.14 -26.16
N VAL A 8 2.48 8.28 -25.47
CA VAL A 8 3.44 8.54 -24.39
C VAL A 8 2.72 9.01 -23.14
N ARG A 9 3.01 8.37 -22.02
CA ARG A 9 2.57 8.76 -20.67
C ARG A 9 3.72 9.46 -19.96
N LYS A 10 3.44 10.52 -19.22
CA LYS A 10 4.46 11.27 -18.45
C LYS A 10 4.49 10.78 -17.01
N GLN A 11 5.65 10.83 -16.38
CA GLN A 11 5.85 10.61 -14.93
C GLN A 11 5.30 9.25 -14.44
N VAL A 12 5.66 8.18 -15.13
CA VAL A 12 5.17 6.82 -14.83
C VAL A 12 6.14 6.10 -13.91
N GLY A 13 5.68 5.60 -12.76
CA GLY A 13 6.49 4.83 -11.81
C GLY A 13 6.07 5.03 -10.35
N CYS A 14 6.93 4.61 -9.41
CA CYS A 14 6.64 4.55 -7.98
C CYS A 14 7.45 5.59 -7.18
N ALA A 15 6.86 6.19 -6.15
CA ALA A 15 7.40 7.19 -5.19
C ALA A 15 8.90 7.57 -5.33
N GLY A 16 9.21 8.61 -6.11
CA GLY A 16 10.58 9.10 -6.33
C GLY A 16 11.33 8.41 -7.48
N PHE A 17 10.97 7.19 -7.86
CA PHE A 17 11.46 6.41 -9.00
C PHE A 17 10.45 6.43 -10.17
N ARG A 18 10.09 7.64 -10.60
CA ARG A 18 9.27 7.86 -11.79
C ARG A 18 10.16 8.03 -13.01
N VAL A 19 9.72 7.46 -14.11
CA VAL A 19 10.32 7.68 -15.41
C VAL A 19 9.65 8.88 -16.05
N ASP A 20 10.42 9.78 -16.65
CA ASP A 20 9.89 11.06 -17.13
C ASP A 20 8.86 10.88 -18.23
N LEU A 21 9.14 9.97 -19.16
CA LEU A 21 8.23 9.57 -20.22
C LEU A 21 8.22 8.04 -20.35
N ALA A 22 7.07 7.45 -20.60
CA ALA A 22 6.93 6.03 -20.90
C ALA A 22 6.16 5.85 -22.21
N VAL A 23 6.72 5.08 -23.12
CA VAL A 23 6.09 4.77 -24.42
C VAL A 23 5.16 3.58 -24.23
N VAL A 24 3.88 3.77 -24.54
CA VAL A 24 2.85 2.73 -24.44
C VAL A 24 3.03 1.73 -25.58
N ASP A 25 2.85 0.45 -25.28
CA ASP A 25 2.83 -0.60 -26.27
C ASP A 25 1.51 -0.58 -27.05
N SER A 26 1.57 -0.27 -28.34
CA SER A 26 0.40 -0.28 -29.25
C SER A 26 -0.20 -1.67 -29.39
N ASP A 27 0.63 -2.71 -29.26
CA ASP A 27 0.26 -4.09 -29.54
C ASP A 27 -0.23 -4.80 -28.25
N ALA A 28 -0.10 -4.14 -27.09
CA ALA A 28 -0.56 -4.61 -25.79
C ALA A 28 -1.04 -3.46 -24.87
N PRO A 29 -2.34 -3.12 -24.90
CA PRO A 29 -2.92 -2.07 -24.08
C PRO A 29 -2.59 -2.25 -22.58
N GLY A 30 -2.05 -1.20 -21.95
CA GLY A 30 -1.63 -1.20 -20.55
C GLY A 30 -0.15 -1.54 -20.32
N LYS A 31 0.61 -1.98 -21.34
CA LYS A 31 2.06 -2.17 -21.21
C LYS A 31 2.85 -0.93 -21.65
N TYR A 32 4.06 -0.82 -21.12
CA TYR A 32 5.05 0.16 -21.55
C TYR A 32 6.22 -0.56 -22.22
N LEU A 33 6.60 -0.11 -23.41
CA LEU A 33 7.74 -0.65 -24.17
C LEU A 33 9.06 -0.20 -23.55
N ILE A 34 9.19 1.10 -23.34
CA ILE A 34 10.41 1.71 -22.84
C ILE A 34 10.07 2.91 -21.96
N GLY A 35 10.84 3.06 -20.88
CA GLY A 35 10.89 4.25 -20.07
C GLY A 35 12.02 5.16 -20.54
N ILE A 36 11.78 6.45 -20.61
CA ILE A 36 12.74 7.48 -21.01
C ILE A 36 13.00 8.39 -19.81
N GLU A 37 14.25 8.43 -19.36
CA GLU A 37 14.71 9.42 -18.38
C GLU A 37 15.30 10.62 -19.11
N CYS A 38 14.84 11.81 -18.76
CA CYS A 38 15.41 13.08 -19.20
C CYS A 38 16.22 13.65 -18.03
N ASP A 39 17.43 14.15 -18.28
CA ASP A 39 18.11 14.86 -17.20
C ASP A 39 17.34 16.15 -16.81
N GLY A 40 17.13 16.32 -15.50
CA GLY A 40 16.51 17.52 -14.96
C GLY A 40 17.55 18.64 -14.79
N ALA A 41 17.13 19.90 -14.94
CA ALA A 41 17.95 21.10 -14.84
C ALA A 41 18.61 21.38 -13.45
N LYS A 42 18.71 20.38 -12.57
CA LYS A 42 19.26 20.47 -11.21
C LYS A 42 20.37 19.46 -10.89
N TYR A 43 21.02 18.86 -11.88
CA TYR A 43 22.02 17.81 -11.65
C TYR A 43 23.43 18.22 -12.07
N HIS A 44 24.07 19.03 -11.24
CA HIS A 44 25.53 19.13 -11.22
C HIS A 44 26.06 18.89 -9.81
N SER A 45 27.03 17.98 -9.75
CA SER A 45 28.00 17.74 -8.66
C SER A 45 27.48 17.29 -7.29
N SER A 46 27.49 15.98 -7.08
CA SER A 46 27.91 15.38 -5.80
C SER A 46 28.47 13.97 -6.05
N PRO A 47 29.54 13.52 -5.36
CA PRO A 47 30.04 12.14 -5.44
C PRO A 47 28.94 11.10 -5.16
N VAL A 48 27.95 11.46 -4.35
CA VAL A 48 26.78 10.62 -3.96
C VAL A 48 25.74 10.48 -5.10
N ALA A 49 25.82 11.32 -6.14
CA ALA A 49 24.86 11.30 -7.24
C ALA A 49 25.04 10.10 -8.18
N ARG A 50 26.29 9.64 -8.39
CA ARG A 50 26.57 8.50 -9.27
C ARG A 50 26.06 7.18 -8.70
N ASP A 51 26.28 6.95 -7.40
CA ASP A 51 25.78 5.74 -6.73
C ASP A 51 24.26 5.72 -6.71
N ARG A 52 23.63 6.88 -6.47
CA ARG A 52 22.18 7.03 -6.55
C ARG A 52 21.62 6.80 -7.95
N ASP A 53 22.26 7.32 -8.99
CA ASP A 53 21.81 7.12 -10.38
C ASP A 53 21.97 5.66 -10.82
N ARG A 54 23.07 5.00 -10.41
CA ARG A 54 23.28 3.59 -10.66
C ARG A 54 22.24 2.73 -9.94
N LEU A 55 22.00 3.00 -8.67
CA LEU A 55 20.98 2.32 -7.87
C LEU A 55 19.58 2.56 -8.45
N ARG A 56 19.27 3.79 -8.86
CA ARG A 56 18.01 4.15 -9.53
C ARG A 56 17.79 3.35 -10.80
N GLN A 57 18.81 3.27 -11.65
CA GLN A 57 18.74 2.50 -12.88
C GLN A 57 18.51 1.01 -12.57
N GLN A 58 19.26 0.45 -11.60
CA GLN A 58 19.08 -0.94 -11.17
C GLN A 58 17.67 -1.19 -10.61
N ILE A 59 17.12 -0.27 -9.83
CA ILE A 59 15.75 -0.37 -9.30
C ILE A 59 14.72 -0.36 -10.43
N LEU A 60 14.83 0.57 -11.38
CA LEU A 60 13.90 0.65 -12.51
C LEU A 60 13.99 -0.60 -13.40
N GLU A 61 15.20 -1.08 -13.68
CA GLU A 61 15.42 -2.32 -14.43
C GLU A 61 14.89 -3.56 -13.67
N ASN A 62 15.10 -3.62 -12.35
CA ASN A 62 14.56 -4.66 -11.49
C ASN A 62 13.03 -4.63 -11.44
N LEU A 63 12.43 -3.44 -11.50
CA LEU A 63 10.98 -3.26 -11.66
C LEU A 63 10.50 -3.72 -13.04
N GLY A 64 11.41 -4.04 -13.98
CA GLY A 64 11.09 -4.56 -15.30
C GLY A 64 11.07 -3.50 -16.40
N TRP A 65 11.53 -2.28 -16.12
CA TRP A 65 11.66 -1.24 -17.14
C TRP A 65 12.85 -1.51 -18.06
N CYS A 66 12.67 -1.21 -19.34
CA CYS A 66 13.79 -0.89 -20.22
C CYS A 66 13.95 0.62 -20.18
N ILE A 67 15.07 1.13 -19.65
CA ILE A 67 15.32 2.57 -19.53
C ILE A 67 16.22 3.04 -20.67
N HIS A 68 15.84 4.14 -21.31
CA HIS A 68 16.67 4.88 -22.25
C HIS A 68 16.87 6.31 -21.73
N ARG A 69 18.12 6.76 -21.62
CA ARG A 69 18.42 8.09 -21.09
C ARG A 69 18.64 9.07 -22.23
N VAL A 70 18.00 10.24 -22.13
CA VAL A 70 18.17 11.38 -23.03
C VAL A 70 18.75 12.56 -22.23
N TRP A 71 19.95 12.97 -22.59
CA TRP A 71 20.64 14.11 -21.96
C TRP A 71 20.21 15.40 -22.65
N SER A 72 19.88 16.44 -21.88
CA SER A 72 19.50 17.76 -22.40
C SER A 72 20.61 18.39 -23.23
N THR A 73 21.88 18.15 -22.90
CA THR A 73 23.04 18.62 -23.68
C THR A 73 23.09 18.01 -25.07
N ASP A 74 22.86 16.71 -25.18
CA ASP A 74 22.86 15.97 -26.44
C ASP A 74 21.62 16.35 -27.27
N TRP A 75 20.48 16.47 -26.61
CA TRP A 75 19.24 16.91 -27.23
C TRP A 75 19.34 18.33 -27.81
N TYR A 76 20.03 19.23 -27.10
CA TYR A 76 20.23 20.61 -27.56
C TYR A 76 21.24 20.72 -28.71
N ARG A 77 22.37 19.99 -28.63
CA ARG A 77 23.43 20.06 -29.64
C ARG A 77 23.13 19.25 -30.90
N ASN A 78 22.62 18.02 -30.73
CA ASN A 78 22.50 17.03 -31.79
C ASN A 78 21.08 16.43 -31.86
N ARG A 79 20.06 17.32 -31.87
CA ARG A 79 18.64 16.92 -31.78
C ARG A 79 18.23 15.79 -32.72
N LYS A 80 18.54 15.89 -34.01
CA LYS A 80 18.16 14.88 -35.02
C LYS A 80 18.76 13.52 -34.70
N GLU A 81 20.05 13.49 -34.35
CA GLU A 81 20.76 12.25 -34.04
C GLU A 81 20.25 11.61 -32.74
N THR A 82 19.96 12.43 -31.72
CA THR A 82 19.36 11.92 -30.47
C THR A 82 17.95 11.38 -30.69
N GLU A 83 17.16 12.04 -31.54
CA GLU A 83 15.82 11.59 -31.92
C GLU A 83 15.88 10.25 -32.68
N GLU A 84 16.78 10.11 -33.65
CA GLU A 84 17.00 8.86 -34.39
C GLU A 84 17.46 7.72 -33.47
N ARG A 85 18.38 7.98 -32.54
CA ARG A 85 18.83 6.99 -31.54
C ARG A 85 17.70 6.55 -30.61
N LEU A 86 16.85 7.48 -30.19
CA LEU A 86 15.69 7.19 -29.34
C LEU A 86 14.67 6.32 -30.07
N ILE A 87 14.35 6.67 -31.33
CA ILE A 87 13.42 5.89 -32.17
C ILE A 87 14.02 4.51 -32.43
N GLY A 88 15.30 4.42 -32.78
CA GLY A 88 15.99 3.15 -32.98
C GLY A 88 15.99 2.26 -31.73
N ALA A 89 16.10 2.86 -30.53
CA ALA A 89 15.97 2.13 -29.28
C ALA A 89 14.54 1.58 -29.05
N ILE A 90 13.52 2.38 -29.36
CA ILE A 90 12.10 1.95 -29.28
C ILE A 90 11.85 0.80 -30.26
N GLU A 91 12.28 0.94 -31.51
CA GLU A 91 12.13 -0.11 -32.53
C GLU A 91 12.89 -1.38 -32.18
N LYS A 92 14.09 -1.26 -31.61
CA LYS A 92 14.86 -2.41 -31.14
C LYS A 92 14.12 -3.18 -30.05
N VAL A 93 13.53 -2.48 -29.08
CA VAL A 93 12.72 -3.10 -28.02
C VAL A 93 11.43 -3.71 -28.60
N LYS A 94 10.85 -3.12 -29.66
CA LYS A 94 9.69 -3.65 -30.36
C LYS A 94 10.00 -4.92 -31.17
N ARG A 95 11.17 -4.99 -31.82
CA ARG A 95 11.62 -6.14 -32.64
C ARG A 95 12.18 -7.28 -31.81
N GLU A 96 12.91 -6.96 -30.75
CA GLU A 96 13.42 -7.89 -29.76
C GLU A 96 12.75 -7.57 -28.41
N PRO A 97 11.44 -7.88 -28.24
CA PRO A 97 10.85 -7.83 -26.92
C PRO A 97 11.73 -8.73 -26.06
N LYS A 98 12.37 -8.17 -25.03
CA LYS A 98 13.20 -8.96 -24.11
C LYS A 98 12.38 -10.20 -23.80
N LYS A 99 12.82 -11.37 -24.26
CA LYS A 99 12.41 -12.65 -23.68
C LYS A 99 12.56 -12.37 -22.20
N THR A 100 11.43 -12.33 -21.47
CA THR A 100 11.42 -12.33 -20.01
C THR A 100 12.59 -13.20 -19.61
N LEU A 101 13.63 -12.60 -19.02
CA LEU A 101 14.86 -13.32 -18.70
C LEU A 101 14.40 -14.66 -18.13
N PRO A 102 14.75 -15.80 -18.76
CA PRO A 102 14.38 -17.08 -18.17
C PRO A 102 14.92 -17.00 -16.76
N ARG A 103 14.04 -17.19 -15.76
CA ARG A 103 14.46 -17.45 -14.37
C ARG A 103 15.61 -18.43 -14.52
N LYS A 104 16.86 -17.96 -14.34
CA LYS A 104 17.98 -18.88 -14.25
C LYS A 104 17.56 -19.81 -13.13
N HIS A 105 17.39 -21.08 -13.46
CA HIS A 105 17.13 -22.13 -12.50
C HIS A 105 18.02 -21.86 -11.29
N ILE A 106 17.41 -21.49 -10.16
CA ILE A 106 18.00 -21.68 -8.85
C ILE A 106 18.00 -23.20 -8.70
N LYS A 107 19.01 -23.85 -9.31
CA LYS A 107 19.45 -25.15 -8.83
C LYS A 107 19.86 -24.89 -7.40
N LYS A 108 19.22 -25.63 -6.49
CA LYS A 108 19.55 -25.73 -5.06
C LYS A 108 21.06 -25.50 -4.84
N ALA A 109 21.38 -24.32 -4.34
CA ALA A 109 22.60 -24.04 -3.62
C ALA A 109 22.12 -23.32 -2.36
N GLU A 110 22.05 -24.10 -1.29
CA GLU A 110 21.61 -23.71 0.03
C GLU A 110 22.54 -22.64 0.60
N ALA A 111 21.93 -21.74 1.39
CA ALA A 111 22.53 -20.79 2.32
C ALA A 111 23.49 -19.73 1.76
N ASN A 112 22.98 -18.50 1.53
CA ASN A 112 23.65 -17.17 1.66
C ASN A 112 23.08 -16.06 0.74
N ILE A 113 21.88 -16.21 0.15
CA ILE A 113 21.29 -15.20 -0.76
C ILE A 113 20.21 -14.31 -0.09
N ASP A 114 19.70 -14.65 1.10
CA ASP A 114 18.51 -13.98 1.67
C ASP A 114 18.78 -12.57 2.26
N GLU A 115 19.82 -12.38 3.06
CA GLU A 115 19.95 -11.13 3.85
C GLU A 115 20.16 -9.88 2.99
N LYS A 116 20.97 -9.98 1.92
CA LYS A 116 21.34 -8.81 1.11
C LYS A 116 20.17 -8.31 0.25
N HIS A 117 19.36 -9.22 -0.26
CA HIS A 117 18.19 -8.87 -1.08
C HIS A 117 17.04 -8.35 -0.20
N GLU A 118 16.89 -8.89 1.01
CA GLU A 118 15.92 -8.40 1.99
C GLU A 118 16.26 -6.99 2.49
N LEU A 119 17.52 -6.70 2.82
CA LEU A 119 18.01 -5.37 3.19
C LEU A 119 17.77 -4.34 2.07
N GLU A 120 18.09 -4.70 0.82
CA GLU A 120 17.92 -3.82 -0.34
C GLU A 120 16.42 -3.53 -0.64
N LEU A 121 15.54 -4.53 -0.47
CA LEU A 121 14.09 -4.37 -0.57
C LEU A 121 13.50 -3.46 0.52
N VAL A 122 14.01 -3.57 1.76
CA VAL A 122 13.58 -2.75 2.89
C VAL A 122 13.97 -1.29 2.68
N GLU A 123 15.21 -1.00 2.27
CA GLU A 123 15.67 0.36 1.99
C GLU A 123 14.88 1.02 0.84
N ILE A 124 14.66 0.27 -0.25
CA ILE A 124 13.84 0.74 -1.38
C ILE A 124 12.42 1.03 -0.91
N SER A 125 11.84 0.13 -0.10
CA SER A 125 10.48 0.33 0.39
C SER A 125 10.36 1.50 1.37
N GLU A 126 11.33 1.74 2.24
CA GLU A 126 11.33 2.91 3.15
C GLU A 126 11.37 4.22 2.37
N LEU A 127 12.21 4.29 1.34
CA LEU A 127 12.27 5.47 0.46
C LEU A 127 10.96 5.71 -0.28
N LEU A 128 10.31 4.64 -0.76
CA LEU A 128 9.04 4.71 -1.47
C LEU A 128 7.85 5.00 -0.53
N SER A 129 7.94 4.60 0.73
CA SER A 129 6.79 4.61 1.64
C SER A 129 6.60 5.93 2.37
N GLY A 130 7.67 6.70 2.63
CA GLY A 130 7.58 7.96 3.36
C GLY A 130 6.57 8.94 2.74
N CYS A 131 6.54 9.05 1.41
CA CYS A 131 5.66 10.00 0.72
C CYS A 131 4.18 9.59 0.69
N LEU A 132 3.87 8.28 0.71
CA LEU A 132 2.50 7.77 0.61
C LEU A 132 1.84 7.63 1.96
N ALA A 133 2.59 7.21 2.98
CA ALA A 133 2.03 7.02 4.29
C ALA A 133 1.59 8.36 4.91
N ASP A 134 2.20 9.49 4.53
CA ASP A 134 1.82 10.83 5.01
C ASP A 134 0.54 11.36 4.34
N SER A 135 0.03 10.66 3.31
CA SER A 135 -1.18 11.05 2.59
C SER A 135 -2.47 10.56 3.25
N VAL A 136 -2.38 9.73 4.29
CA VAL A 136 -3.54 9.18 5.00
C VAL A 136 -3.68 9.80 6.38
N PRO A 137 -4.93 10.04 6.85
CA PRO A 137 -5.16 10.58 8.19
C PRO A 137 -4.70 9.62 9.28
N GLU A 138 -4.37 10.17 10.44
CA GLU A 138 -4.10 9.39 11.65
C GLU A 138 -5.37 8.73 12.20
N TYR A 139 -5.20 7.59 12.85
CA TYR A 139 -6.27 6.87 13.51
C TYR A 139 -6.79 7.69 14.71
N GLU A 140 -8.07 8.06 14.65
CA GLU A 140 -8.73 8.76 15.74
C GLU A 140 -9.24 7.78 16.79
N VAL A 141 -8.96 8.11 18.04
CA VAL A 141 -9.34 7.34 19.22
C VAL A 141 -10.56 7.98 19.88
N CYS A 142 -11.55 7.16 20.24
CA CYS A 142 -12.69 7.59 21.02
C CYS A 142 -12.26 8.04 22.43
N LYS A 143 -12.65 9.25 22.83
CA LYS A 143 -12.29 9.85 24.13
C LYS A 143 -13.44 9.87 25.12
N ARG A 144 -14.68 9.63 24.68
CA ARG A 144 -15.89 9.77 25.50
C ARG A 144 -16.93 8.73 25.09
N LEU A 145 -17.48 8.01 26.07
CA LEU A 145 -18.44 6.93 25.85
C LEU A 145 -19.91 7.37 25.86
N GLY A 146 -20.19 8.66 26.07
CA GLY A 146 -21.57 9.17 26.19
C GLY A 146 -22.30 8.71 27.46
N ILE A 147 -21.66 7.92 28.33
CA ILE A 147 -22.25 7.38 29.56
C ILE A 147 -21.38 7.66 30.79
N SER A 148 -22.03 7.67 31.96
CA SER A 148 -21.34 7.84 33.24
C SER A 148 -20.47 6.62 33.57
N THR A 149 -19.18 6.86 33.78
CA THR A 149 -18.19 5.88 34.23
C THR A 149 -18.15 5.73 35.76
N VAL A 150 -19.06 6.39 36.48
CA VAL A 150 -19.24 6.23 37.93
C VAL A 150 -19.90 4.86 38.16
N ASN A 151 -19.22 3.97 38.89
CA ASN A 151 -19.51 2.55 39.16
C ASN A 151 -18.91 1.54 38.16
N GLY A 152 -18.85 0.27 38.57
CA GLY A 152 -18.29 -0.82 37.78
C GLY A 152 -19.06 -1.06 36.47
N ILE A 153 -18.34 -1.47 35.42
CA ILE A 153 -18.93 -1.78 34.09
C ILE A 153 -20.07 -2.79 34.20
N HIS A 154 -19.88 -3.81 35.03
CA HIS A 154 -20.84 -4.90 35.26
C HIS A 154 -22.11 -4.48 36.01
N GLU A 155 -22.14 -3.28 36.59
CA GLU A 155 -23.31 -2.72 37.28
C GLU A 155 -24.18 -1.90 36.33
N LYS A 156 -23.69 -1.59 35.12
CA LYS A 156 -24.49 -0.90 34.10
C LYS A 156 -25.37 -1.90 33.35
N SER A 157 -26.58 -1.47 33.01
CA SER A 157 -27.45 -2.22 32.12
C SER A 157 -26.77 -2.48 30.77
N THR A 158 -27.02 -3.64 30.18
CA THR A 158 -26.53 -4.02 28.85
C THR A 158 -26.86 -2.97 27.77
N GLN A 159 -28.02 -2.30 27.88
CA GLN A 159 -28.43 -1.23 26.96
C GLN A 159 -27.48 -0.01 27.00
N LYS A 160 -27.16 0.48 28.20
CA LYS A 160 -26.19 1.58 28.36
C LYS A 160 -24.80 1.20 27.88
N LEU A 161 -24.39 -0.06 28.06
CA LEU A 161 -23.14 -0.55 27.50
C LEU A 161 -23.20 -0.62 25.97
N ALA A 162 -24.35 -0.94 25.38
CA ALA A 162 -24.55 -0.92 23.94
C ALA A 162 -24.44 0.51 23.35
N GLU A 163 -24.94 1.53 24.07
CA GLU A 163 -24.74 2.94 23.72
C GLU A 163 -23.26 3.34 23.75
N ALA A 164 -22.52 2.86 24.74
CA ALA A 164 -21.07 3.07 24.81
C ALA A 164 -20.33 2.40 23.65
N VAL A 165 -20.72 1.18 23.27
CA VAL A 165 -20.21 0.48 22.10
C VAL A 165 -20.48 1.29 20.83
N SER A 166 -21.71 1.81 20.65
CA SER A 166 -22.05 2.68 19.50
C SER A 166 -21.15 3.90 19.45
N SER A 167 -20.94 4.58 20.58
CA SER A 167 -20.10 5.77 20.67
C SER A 167 -18.64 5.50 20.27
N VAL A 168 -18.11 4.31 20.59
CA VAL A 168 -16.76 3.92 20.14
C VAL A 168 -16.76 3.63 18.64
N VAL A 169 -17.73 2.85 18.15
CA VAL A 169 -17.81 2.43 16.74
C VAL A 169 -18.09 3.61 15.79
N GLU A 170 -18.79 4.64 16.24
CA GLU A 170 -19.01 5.87 15.47
C GLU A 170 -17.72 6.64 15.17
N VAL A 171 -16.76 6.63 16.10
CA VAL A 171 -15.47 7.33 15.94
C VAL A 171 -14.42 6.42 15.32
N GLU A 172 -14.32 5.17 15.81
CA GLU A 172 -13.23 4.26 15.48
C GLU A 172 -13.57 3.29 14.34
N GLY A 173 -14.85 3.18 13.97
CA GLY A 173 -15.33 2.24 12.96
C GLY A 173 -14.72 2.46 11.57
N PRO A 174 -14.41 1.38 10.82
CA PRO A 174 -14.45 -0.03 11.21
C PRO A 174 -13.41 -0.37 12.29
N VAL A 175 -13.83 -1.10 13.33
CA VAL A 175 -12.98 -1.38 14.50
C VAL A 175 -13.16 -2.83 14.97
N HIS A 176 -12.07 -3.46 15.42
CA HIS A 176 -12.09 -4.83 15.93
C HIS A 176 -12.78 -4.91 17.30
N VAL A 177 -13.49 -6.00 17.58
CA VAL A 177 -14.21 -6.22 18.85
C VAL A 177 -13.29 -6.08 20.07
N ASP A 178 -12.10 -6.69 20.03
CA ASP A 178 -11.13 -6.57 21.11
C ASP A 178 -10.69 -5.12 21.36
N GLU A 179 -10.62 -4.30 20.31
CA GLU A 179 -10.23 -2.90 20.42
C GLU A 179 -11.35 -2.08 21.06
N VAL A 180 -12.62 -2.37 20.75
CA VAL A 180 -13.77 -1.76 21.42
C VAL A 180 -13.78 -2.13 22.92
N ILE A 181 -13.56 -3.40 23.25
CA ILE A 181 -13.49 -3.86 24.64
C ILE A 181 -12.34 -3.15 25.37
N ARG A 182 -11.16 -3.10 24.76
CA ARG A 182 -10.00 -2.41 25.30
C ARG A 182 -10.28 -0.92 25.50
N ARG A 183 -10.92 -0.26 24.53
CA ARG A 183 -11.25 1.16 24.57
C ARG A 183 -12.18 1.50 25.72
N ILE A 184 -13.30 0.77 25.82
CA ILE A 184 -14.29 0.98 26.88
C ILE A 184 -13.63 0.77 28.25
N ARG A 185 -12.84 -0.29 28.40
CA ARG A 185 -12.10 -0.58 29.63
C ARG A 185 -11.12 0.55 30.00
N THR A 186 -10.34 1.03 29.05
CA THR A 186 -9.34 2.09 29.26
C THR A 186 -10.01 3.40 29.68
N LEU A 187 -11.13 3.77 29.04
CA LEU A 187 -11.91 4.95 29.42
C LEU A 187 -12.58 4.83 30.80
N TRP A 188 -12.78 3.61 31.28
CA TRP A 188 -13.23 3.32 32.65
C TRP A 188 -12.12 3.27 33.70
N GLY A 189 -10.85 3.49 33.31
CA GLY A 189 -9.71 3.46 34.21
C GLY A 189 -9.30 2.05 34.66
N LEU A 190 -9.78 1.00 33.99
CA LEU A 190 -9.48 -0.38 34.35
C LEU A 190 -8.24 -0.89 33.61
N LYS A 191 -7.29 -1.48 34.35
CA LYS A 191 -6.03 -2.01 33.77
C LYS A 191 -6.18 -3.38 33.10
N ARG A 192 -7.14 -4.21 33.55
CA ARG A 192 -7.35 -5.59 33.06
C ARG A 192 -8.83 -5.86 32.83
N THR A 193 -9.11 -6.73 31.87
CA THR A 193 -10.45 -7.26 31.61
C THR A 193 -10.55 -8.61 32.31
N GLY A 194 -11.40 -8.74 33.33
CA GLY A 194 -11.80 -10.05 33.83
C GLY A 194 -12.91 -10.65 32.95
N SER A 195 -13.13 -11.96 33.02
CA SER A 195 -14.15 -12.66 32.22
C SER A 195 -15.53 -12.00 32.31
N ARG A 196 -15.98 -11.66 33.53
CA ARG A 196 -17.27 -10.97 33.73
C ARG A 196 -17.42 -9.66 32.97
N ILE A 197 -16.34 -8.87 32.85
CA ILE A 197 -16.36 -7.59 32.12
C ILE A 197 -16.39 -7.87 30.62
N GLN A 198 -15.62 -8.87 30.17
CA GLN A 198 -15.60 -9.28 28.77
C GLN A 198 -16.98 -9.79 28.34
N ASP A 199 -17.60 -10.67 29.14
CA ASP A 199 -18.93 -11.21 28.87
C ASP A 199 -19.99 -10.10 28.79
N ALA A 200 -20.01 -9.18 29.77
CA ALA A 200 -20.93 -8.05 29.76
C ALA A 200 -20.78 -7.14 28.53
N LEU A 201 -19.54 -6.93 28.06
CA LEU A 201 -19.28 -6.13 26.85
C LEU A 201 -19.63 -6.90 25.57
N MET A 202 -19.43 -8.21 25.53
CA MET A 202 -19.84 -9.06 24.41
C MET A 202 -21.37 -9.13 24.29
N ASP A 203 -22.07 -9.21 25.41
CA ASP A 203 -23.53 -9.10 25.46
C ASP A 203 -23.99 -7.73 24.97
N ALA A 204 -23.32 -6.65 25.40
CA ALA A 204 -23.60 -5.31 24.92
C ALA A 204 -23.37 -5.13 23.42
N ILE A 205 -22.31 -5.72 22.85
CA ILE A 205 -22.06 -5.72 21.40
C ILE A 205 -23.18 -6.47 20.66
N SER A 206 -23.62 -7.61 21.22
CA SER A 206 -24.69 -8.42 20.63
C SER A 206 -26.02 -7.66 20.63
N VAL A 207 -26.32 -6.96 21.73
CA VAL A 207 -27.46 -6.03 21.85
C VAL A 207 -27.32 -4.86 20.87
N ALA A 208 -26.15 -4.21 20.81
CA ALA A 208 -25.92 -3.12 19.88
C ALA A 208 -26.13 -3.55 18.42
N ALA A 209 -25.74 -4.77 18.05
CA ALA A 209 -25.96 -5.31 16.73
C ALA A 209 -27.45 -5.64 16.47
N SER A 210 -28.16 -6.23 17.44
CA SER A 210 -29.56 -6.64 17.28
C SER A 210 -30.52 -5.44 17.19
N TYR A 211 -30.30 -4.40 18.00
CA TYR A 211 -31.02 -3.13 17.90
C TYR A 211 -30.52 -2.27 16.72
N GLY A 212 -29.45 -2.70 16.07
CA GLY A 212 -28.85 -2.02 14.93
C GLY A 212 -28.18 -0.70 15.29
N TYR A 213 -27.65 -0.51 16.49
CA TYR A 213 -26.74 0.63 16.70
C TYR A 213 -25.45 0.47 15.90
N VAL A 214 -25.00 -0.78 15.72
CA VAL A 214 -23.80 -1.11 14.95
C VAL A 214 -24.07 -2.26 13.98
N ILE A 215 -23.21 -2.40 12.97
CA ILE A 215 -23.21 -3.55 12.06
C ILE A 215 -22.02 -4.42 12.42
N LYS A 216 -22.25 -5.69 12.78
CA LYS A 216 -21.18 -6.66 13.06
C LYS A 216 -20.93 -7.54 11.84
N LYS A 217 -19.68 -7.64 11.38
CA LYS A 217 -19.24 -8.63 10.37
C LYS A 217 -17.98 -9.34 10.88
N GLY A 218 -18.11 -10.61 11.23
CA GLY A 218 -17.04 -11.34 11.92
C GLY A 218 -16.67 -10.65 13.23
N ASP A 219 -15.38 -10.36 13.39
CA ASP A 219 -14.80 -9.76 14.59
C ASP A 219 -14.68 -8.23 14.51
N PHE A 220 -15.35 -7.61 13.54
CA PHE A 220 -15.31 -6.17 13.33
C PHE A 220 -16.71 -5.54 13.45
N LEU A 221 -16.72 -4.28 13.86
CA LEU A 221 -17.91 -3.46 14.06
C LEU A 221 -17.83 -2.22 13.18
N TRP A 222 -18.92 -1.91 12.50
CA TRP A 222 -19.10 -0.74 11.64
C TRP A 222 -20.22 0.14 12.18
N SER A 223 -20.06 1.45 12.00
CA SER A 223 -21.16 2.38 12.20
C SER A 223 -22.15 2.26 11.04
N LYS A 224 -23.43 2.49 11.32
CA LYS A 224 -24.45 2.65 10.27
C LYS A 224 -24.18 3.84 9.36
N THR A 225 -23.46 4.84 9.85
CA THR A 225 -23.15 6.06 9.09
C THR A 225 -21.92 5.92 8.21
N THR A 226 -21.17 4.81 8.31
CA THR A 226 -19.96 4.57 7.51
C THR A 226 -20.33 4.40 6.03
N LYS A 227 -20.14 5.45 5.23
CA LYS A 227 -20.34 5.44 3.77
C LYS A 227 -19.10 4.96 3.02
N GLU A 228 -17.93 5.37 3.49
CA GLU A 228 -16.63 5.05 2.90
C GLU A 228 -15.73 4.41 3.95
N ILE A 229 -14.86 3.51 3.50
CA ILE A 229 -13.96 2.78 4.38
C ILE A 229 -12.68 3.60 4.49
N PRO A 230 -12.37 4.16 5.67
CA PRO A 230 -11.22 5.05 5.82
C PRO A 230 -9.94 4.23 5.80
N VAL A 231 -8.91 4.74 5.12
CA VAL A 231 -7.52 4.27 5.29
C VAL A 231 -6.86 5.17 6.30
N ARG A 232 -6.48 4.63 7.46
CA ARG A 232 -5.91 5.41 8.56
C ARG A 232 -4.57 4.84 8.99
N ARG A 233 -3.62 5.73 9.27
CA ARG A 233 -2.35 5.34 9.86
C ARG A 233 -2.54 5.10 11.36
N ARG A 234 -2.06 3.98 11.87
CA ARG A 234 -2.06 3.70 13.32
C ARG A 234 -0.67 3.97 13.88
N THR A 235 -0.52 5.06 14.62
CA THR A 235 0.70 5.33 15.39
C THR A 235 0.42 5.19 16.88
N GLY A 236 1.17 4.34 17.58
CA GLY A 236 1.08 4.23 19.03
C GLY A 236 -0.07 3.34 19.52
N ASP A 237 -1.13 3.93 20.09
CA ASP A 237 -2.23 3.24 20.77
C ASP A 237 -3.60 3.51 20.10
N PRO A 238 -4.21 2.55 19.39
CA PRO A 238 -3.85 1.13 19.35
C PRO A 238 -2.61 0.83 18.49
N PRO A 239 -1.88 -0.26 18.82
CA PRO A 239 -0.73 -0.68 18.03
C PRO A 239 -1.16 -1.03 16.60
N ALA A 240 -0.30 -0.72 15.63
CA ALA A 240 -0.48 -1.12 14.24
C ALA A 240 -0.29 -2.64 14.09
N LYS A 241 -1.34 -3.39 14.43
CA LYS A 241 -1.41 -4.84 14.28
C LYS A 241 -2.37 -5.19 13.16
N ILE A 242 -1.94 -6.05 12.25
CA ILE A 242 -2.75 -6.43 11.08
C ILE A 242 -4.06 -7.12 11.48
N GLU A 243 -4.10 -7.75 12.65
CA GLU A 243 -5.29 -8.39 13.20
C GLU A 243 -6.41 -7.40 13.54
N LEU A 244 -6.04 -6.18 13.90
CA LEU A 244 -6.96 -5.12 14.30
C LEU A 244 -7.49 -4.29 13.11
N ILE A 245 -7.13 -4.67 11.88
CA ILE A 245 -7.49 -3.95 10.67
C ILE A 245 -8.37 -4.87 9.81
N CYS A 246 -9.55 -4.37 9.41
CA CYS A 246 -10.45 -5.16 8.57
C CYS A 246 -9.90 -5.30 7.15
N ASP A 247 -10.28 -6.37 6.47
CA ASP A 247 -9.80 -6.68 5.14
C ASP A 247 -10.21 -5.60 4.12
N GLU A 248 -11.32 -4.91 4.36
CA GLU A 248 -11.74 -3.79 3.51
C GLU A 248 -10.87 -2.54 3.69
N GLU A 249 -10.43 -2.21 4.90
CA GLU A 249 -9.48 -1.10 5.13
C GLU A 249 -8.11 -1.42 4.51
N ILE A 250 -7.67 -2.69 4.59
CA ILE A 250 -6.48 -3.18 3.87
C ILE A 250 -6.68 -3.07 2.35
N ALA A 251 -7.86 -3.40 1.84
CA ALA A 251 -8.15 -3.32 0.42
C ALA A 251 -8.07 -1.87 -0.09
N GLU A 252 -8.58 -0.91 0.67
CA GLU A 252 -8.49 0.51 0.31
C GLU A 252 -7.05 1.03 0.38
N SER A 253 -6.21 0.56 1.32
CA SER A 253 -4.79 0.93 1.33
C SER A 253 -4.07 0.42 0.08
N VAL A 254 -4.32 -0.84 -0.31
CA VAL A 254 -3.82 -1.44 -1.56
C VAL A 254 -4.24 -0.61 -2.78
N LYS A 255 -5.52 -0.23 -2.87
CA LYS A 255 -6.01 0.58 -3.99
C LYS A 255 -5.36 1.96 -4.02
N LEU A 256 -5.12 2.59 -2.88
CA LEU A 256 -4.45 3.89 -2.83
C LEU A 256 -3.01 3.80 -3.35
N VAL A 257 -2.28 2.74 -2.98
CA VAL A 257 -0.93 2.47 -3.50
C VAL A 257 -0.96 2.33 -5.02
N ILE A 258 -1.86 1.50 -5.56
CA ILE A 258 -2.00 1.32 -7.01
C ILE A 258 -2.44 2.61 -7.71
N LYS A 259 -3.35 3.40 -7.11
CA LYS A 259 -3.79 4.69 -7.66
C LYS A 259 -2.65 5.69 -7.79
N SER A 260 -1.71 5.69 -6.83
CA SER A 260 -0.53 6.55 -6.83
C SER A 260 0.55 6.09 -7.82
N GLN A 261 0.69 4.77 -8.03
CA GLN A 261 1.81 4.18 -8.78
C GLN A 261 1.43 3.63 -10.15
N HIS A 262 0.13 3.56 -10.44
CA HIS A 262 -0.50 2.87 -11.57
C HIS A 262 -0.32 1.34 -11.58
N ALA A 263 0.89 0.85 -11.35
CA ALA A 263 1.17 -0.57 -11.21
C ALA A 263 2.44 -0.80 -10.37
N THR A 264 2.49 -1.91 -9.62
CA THR A 264 3.67 -2.29 -8.82
C THR A 264 3.75 -3.80 -8.62
N LYS A 265 4.90 -4.34 -8.20
CA LYS A 265 5.01 -5.78 -7.89
C LYS A 265 4.28 -6.07 -6.58
N LEU A 266 3.83 -7.33 -6.43
CA LEU A 266 3.12 -7.79 -5.22
C LEU A 266 3.92 -7.53 -3.93
N GLU A 267 5.22 -7.80 -3.92
CA GLU A 267 6.09 -7.62 -2.75
C GLU A 267 6.11 -6.15 -2.30
N TYR A 268 6.34 -5.21 -3.22
CA TYR A 268 6.31 -3.78 -2.92
C TYR A 268 4.90 -3.31 -2.51
N LEU A 269 3.86 -3.82 -3.16
CA LEU A 269 2.48 -3.51 -2.83
C LEU A 269 2.17 -3.86 -1.37
N ILE A 270 2.62 -5.04 -0.92
CA ILE A 270 2.43 -5.50 0.45
C ILE A 270 3.11 -4.57 1.45
N ILE A 271 4.39 -4.27 1.25
CA ILE A 271 5.16 -3.47 2.20
C ILE A 271 4.61 -2.03 2.25
N GLN A 272 4.28 -1.44 1.11
CA GLN A 272 3.76 -0.07 1.08
C GLN A 272 2.37 0.02 1.72
N SER A 273 1.51 -0.96 1.46
CA SER A 273 0.18 -1.03 2.07
C SER A 273 0.27 -1.21 3.60
N SER A 274 1.24 -2.01 4.09
CA SER A 274 1.45 -2.20 5.53
C SER A 274 1.93 -0.92 6.21
N ARG A 275 2.88 -0.20 5.60
CA ARG A 275 3.43 1.05 6.11
C ARG A 275 2.40 2.17 6.17
N MET A 276 1.52 2.27 5.17
CA MET A 276 0.41 3.22 5.18
C MET A 276 -0.54 3.00 6.36
N LEU A 277 -0.71 1.75 6.80
CA LEU A 277 -1.53 1.40 7.95
C LEU A 277 -0.78 1.62 9.30
N GLY A 278 0.47 2.09 9.26
CA GLY A 278 1.32 2.32 10.42
C GLY A 278 2.17 1.11 10.84
N ILE A 279 2.12 0.00 10.10
CA ILE A 279 2.87 -1.22 10.42
C ILE A 279 4.34 -1.02 10.01
N GLN A 280 5.23 -0.90 10.99
CA GLN A 280 6.66 -0.61 10.78
C GLN A 280 7.50 -1.83 10.37
N ALA A 281 7.05 -3.05 10.66
CA ALA A 281 7.72 -4.28 10.25
C ALA A 281 6.70 -5.21 9.62
N THR A 282 6.92 -5.56 8.35
CA THR A 282 6.01 -6.45 7.62
C THR A 282 6.35 -7.89 7.97
N SER A 283 5.74 -8.41 9.03
CA SER A 283 5.86 -9.83 9.39
C SER A 283 5.22 -10.74 8.33
N ASP A 284 5.58 -12.03 8.33
CA ASP A 284 4.95 -13.04 7.47
C ASP A 284 3.43 -13.06 7.59
N ASN A 285 2.90 -12.89 8.82
CA ASN A 285 1.45 -12.83 9.02
C ASN A 285 0.84 -11.62 8.30
N THR A 286 1.50 -10.46 8.40
CA THR A 286 1.07 -9.23 7.72
C THR A 286 1.12 -9.41 6.20
N ALA A 287 2.24 -9.93 5.68
CA ALA A 287 2.42 -10.16 4.26
C ALA A 287 1.39 -11.14 3.71
N ASN A 288 1.12 -12.22 4.43
CA ASN A 288 0.14 -13.23 4.06
C ASN A 288 -1.29 -12.66 4.05
N ARG A 289 -1.67 -11.87 5.05
CA ARG A 289 -3.01 -11.27 5.11
C ARG A 289 -3.22 -10.26 3.99
N ILE A 290 -2.27 -9.36 3.74
CA ILE A 290 -2.37 -8.39 2.63
C ILE A 290 -2.38 -9.13 1.28
N SER A 291 -1.54 -10.16 1.10
CA SER A 291 -1.54 -10.98 -0.12
C SER A 291 -2.91 -11.64 -0.37
N LYS A 292 -3.58 -12.15 0.66
CA LYS A 292 -4.93 -12.72 0.55
C LYS A 292 -5.94 -11.66 0.09
N VAL A 293 -5.87 -10.44 0.63
CA VAL A 293 -6.71 -9.31 0.21
C VAL A 293 -6.44 -8.94 -1.25
N VAL A 294 -5.18 -8.81 -1.66
CA VAL A 294 -4.82 -8.53 -3.06
C VAL A 294 -5.37 -9.61 -4.01
N ASN A 295 -5.22 -10.89 -3.66
CA ASN A 295 -5.77 -11.99 -4.45
C ASN A 295 -7.30 -11.96 -4.51
N SER A 296 -7.97 -11.56 -3.43
CA SER A 296 -9.43 -11.34 -3.40
C SER A 296 -9.84 -10.22 -4.36
N LEU A 297 -9.10 -9.11 -4.40
CA LEU A 297 -9.34 -8.00 -5.33
C LEU A 297 -9.13 -8.41 -6.79
N ILE A 298 -8.15 -9.26 -7.07
CA ILE A 298 -7.92 -9.82 -8.41
C ILE A 298 -9.09 -10.72 -8.82
N ARG A 299 -9.56 -11.60 -7.92
CA ARG A 299 -10.73 -12.46 -8.19
C ARG A 299 -12.00 -11.65 -8.44
N LYS A 300 -12.17 -10.52 -7.74
CA LYS A 300 -13.27 -9.57 -7.93
C LYS A 300 -13.09 -8.68 -9.18
N LYS A 301 -12.04 -8.89 -9.98
CA LYS A 301 -11.69 -8.08 -11.17
C LYS A 301 -11.55 -6.58 -10.88
N GLN A 302 -11.12 -6.23 -9.66
CA GLN A 302 -10.77 -4.84 -9.33
C GLN A 302 -9.30 -4.56 -9.62
N LEU A 303 -8.44 -5.58 -9.46
CA LEU A 303 -7.04 -5.54 -9.83
C LEU A 303 -6.75 -6.64 -10.86
N THR A 304 -5.70 -6.47 -11.65
CA THR A 304 -5.23 -7.49 -12.58
C THR A 304 -3.73 -7.67 -12.45
N LYS A 305 -3.28 -8.91 -12.66
CA LYS A 305 -1.87 -9.24 -12.76
C LYS A 305 -1.45 -9.19 -14.21
N MET A 306 -0.55 -8.27 -14.51
CA MET A 306 -0.01 -8.05 -15.85
C MET A 306 1.01 -9.14 -16.22
N PRO A 307 1.27 -9.38 -17.51
CA PRO A 307 2.22 -10.41 -17.95
C PRO A 307 3.66 -10.20 -17.45
N ASN A 308 4.03 -8.95 -17.17
CA ASN A 308 5.34 -8.60 -16.58
C ASN A 308 5.43 -8.87 -15.06
N GLY A 309 4.38 -9.42 -14.45
CA GLY A 309 4.32 -9.73 -13.02
C GLY A 309 3.88 -8.57 -12.12
N MET A 310 3.59 -7.39 -12.69
CA MET A 310 3.03 -6.26 -11.94
C MET A 310 1.54 -6.44 -11.67
N ILE A 311 1.05 -5.74 -10.64
CA ILE A 311 -0.36 -5.64 -10.28
C ILE A 311 -0.78 -4.20 -10.51
N GLY A 312 -1.90 -4.01 -11.21
CA GLY A 312 -2.53 -2.72 -11.46
C GLY A 312 -4.05 -2.83 -11.40
N PHE A 313 -4.77 -1.73 -11.62
CA PHE A 313 -6.22 -1.80 -11.80
C PHE A 313 -6.57 -2.62 -13.04
N ALA A 314 -7.66 -3.40 -12.95
CA ALA A 314 -8.16 -4.24 -14.03
C ALA A 314 -8.79 -3.42 -15.16
#